data_AF-A0A0V0YAA2-F1
#
_entry.id   AF-A0A0V0YAA2-F1
#
_cell.length_a   1.000
_cell.length_b   1.000
_cell.length_c   1.000
_cell.angle_alpha   90.00
_cell.angle_beta   90.00
_cell.angle_gamma   90.00
#
_symmetry.space_group_name_H-M   'P 1'
#
loop_
_entity.id
_entity.type
_entity.pdbx_description
1 polymer ?
#
loop_
_entity_poly.entity_id
_entity_poly.type
_entity_poly.pdbx_seq_one_letter_code
_entity_poly.pdbx_strand_id
1 'polypeptide(L)'
;MAMYDKDTQEIAKPSELLNSIRTYMDVLQTLENYVQIDVVRIFNNVLLQQTQHQDCYGEETLTTMYLEVLLRRVSNYQILYSGHLRTFVSNPMSEIATSFFPEEYTDYPELCALAEILGAYGMKFLSERLMWHVAGQISELKKLVLQNRESLRAMRTNFDRPDRMRELFRHLTVTDGNKKHLDAVDNLLQRVTIVGEIVCFRDLLRQGLNELVSERVPFLVNCMEDFKRTTCSGDKLDMLPVSEMFSAAGIKCIVDSDLVNALRAQKTDDAVDDDYNVCCLLMVFIAVSLTRLARSENFYHATLETHLNNSHCIPKAVNAIATALFSIHRREDIVDRMKEFLALASSCLLQMEEETDRDTLKNKDTAYIILEQIVEESPFLTNDVLESCFPYILIRCAYRSCYQQAFVNSISNNVSA
;
A
#
# COMPACT_ATOMS: atom_id res chain seq x y z
N MET A 1 8.39 -30.19 -1.25
CA MET A 1 7.07 -29.70 -0.78
C MET A 1 6.83 -28.27 -1.23
N ALA A 2 7.80 -27.35 -1.10
CA ALA A 2 7.63 -25.98 -1.58
C ALA A 2 7.51 -25.83 -3.10
N MET A 3 7.99 -26.82 -3.88
CA MET A 3 7.95 -26.84 -5.35
C MET A 3 8.50 -25.55 -5.98
N TYR A 4 9.48 -24.92 -5.34
CA TYR A 4 10.06 -23.67 -5.81
C TYR A 4 10.94 -23.91 -7.02
N ASP A 5 10.61 -23.25 -8.12
CA ASP A 5 11.42 -23.19 -9.32
C ASP A 5 11.76 -21.71 -9.62
N LYS A 6 13.05 -21.40 -9.64
CA LYS A 6 13.56 -20.02 -9.79
C LYS A 6 13.40 -19.49 -11.21
N ASP A 7 13.35 -20.38 -12.21
CA ASP A 7 13.25 -20.04 -13.62
C ASP A 7 11.78 -19.80 -14.01
N THR A 8 10.87 -20.66 -13.55
CA THR A 8 9.42 -20.52 -13.81
C THR A 8 8.71 -19.63 -12.78
N GLN A 9 9.37 -19.36 -11.64
CA GLN A 9 8.81 -18.66 -10.48
C GLN A 9 7.57 -19.37 -9.91
N GLU A 10 7.46 -20.67 -10.11
CA GLU A 10 6.39 -21.47 -9.51
C GLU A 10 6.74 -21.79 -8.05
N ILE A 11 5.72 -21.76 -7.20
CA ILE A 11 5.82 -22.12 -5.79
C ILE A 11 4.49 -22.72 -5.36
N ALA A 12 4.51 -23.66 -4.42
CA ALA A 12 3.28 -24.24 -3.88
C ALA A 12 2.45 -23.18 -3.15
N LYS A 13 1.13 -23.35 -3.17
CA LYS A 13 0.23 -22.51 -2.38
C LYS A 13 0.54 -22.65 -0.88
N PRO A 14 0.55 -21.55 -0.11
CA PRO A 14 0.80 -21.62 1.34
C PRO A 14 -0.04 -22.67 2.08
N SER A 15 -1.33 -22.79 1.77
CA SER A 15 -2.24 -23.76 2.40
C SER A 15 -1.88 -25.21 2.09
N GLU A 16 -1.52 -25.50 0.84
CA GLU A 16 -1.07 -26.84 0.40
C GLU A 16 0.24 -27.22 1.08
N LEU A 17 1.19 -26.28 1.16
CA LEU A 17 2.45 -26.48 1.86
C LEU A 17 2.22 -26.71 3.36
N LEU A 18 1.37 -25.91 3.99
CA LEU A 18 1.04 -26.03 5.42
C LEU A 18 0.39 -27.38 5.74
N ASN A 19 -0.58 -27.82 4.94
CA ASN A 19 -1.22 -29.12 5.10
C ASN A 19 -0.20 -30.27 4.96
N SER A 20 0.73 -30.13 4.01
CA SER A 20 1.80 -31.09 3.83
C SER A 20 2.72 -31.10 5.06
N ILE A 21 3.12 -29.93 5.59
CA ILE A 21 3.95 -29.81 6.80
C ILE A 21 3.25 -30.46 8.01
N ARG A 22 1.97 -30.16 8.23
CA ARG A 22 1.16 -30.75 9.32
C ARG A 22 1.12 -32.27 9.24
N THR A 23 0.91 -32.82 8.04
CA THR A 23 0.93 -34.28 7.81
C THR A 23 2.28 -34.89 8.17
N TYR A 24 3.39 -34.24 7.81
CA TYR A 24 4.73 -34.68 8.20
C TYR A 24 4.95 -34.61 9.71
N MET A 25 4.46 -33.55 10.37
CA MET A 25 4.54 -33.42 11.82
C MET A 25 3.77 -34.53 12.53
N ASP A 26 2.55 -34.84 12.09
CA ASP A 26 1.74 -35.91 12.68
C ASP A 26 2.47 -37.26 12.58
N VAL A 27 3.03 -37.59 11.40
CA VAL A 27 3.81 -38.82 11.21
C VAL A 27 5.06 -38.84 12.08
N LEU A 28 5.82 -37.74 12.15
CA LEU A 28 7.03 -37.68 12.98
C LEU A 28 6.70 -37.79 14.46
N GLN A 29 5.57 -37.25 14.91
CA GLN A 29 5.13 -37.37 16.30
C GLN A 29 4.80 -38.81 16.67
N THR A 30 4.35 -39.65 15.73
CA THR A 30 4.16 -41.08 15.99
C THR A 30 5.47 -41.83 16.28
N LEU A 31 6.63 -41.30 15.87
CA LEU A 31 7.93 -41.92 16.13
C LEU A 31 8.29 -41.95 17.62
N GLU A 32 7.77 -41.02 18.42
CA GLU A 32 7.97 -41.02 19.88
C GLU A 32 7.47 -42.31 20.55
N ASN A 33 6.50 -42.99 19.93
CA ASN A 33 5.98 -44.28 20.43
C ASN A 33 6.95 -45.45 20.21
N TYR A 34 7.88 -45.32 19.26
CA TYR A 34 8.80 -46.39 18.86
C TYR A 34 10.23 -46.14 19.30
N VAL A 35 10.64 -44.88 19.39
CA VAL A 35 12.01 -44.48 19.73
C VAL A 35 11.96 -43.31 20.72
N GLN A 36 12.80 -43.36 21.76
CA GLN A 36 12.92 -42.29 22.75
C GLN A 36 13.67 -41.08 22.16
N ILE A 37 12.97 -40.32 21.32
CA ILE A 37 13.44 -39.09 20.67
C ILE A 37 12.50 -37.96 21.08
N ASP A 38 13.06 -36.78 21.34
CA ASP A 38 12.30 -35.55 21.56
C ASP A 38 11.97 -34.91 20.21
N VAL A 39 10.80 -35.23 19.66
CA VAL A 39 10.38 -34.74 18.33
C VAL A 39 10.02 -33.25 18.40
N VAL A 40 9.55 -32.76 19.55
CA VAL A 40 9.27 -31.34 19.79
C VAL A 40 10.52 -30.50 19.57
N ARG A 41 11.68 -30.95 20.07
CA ARG A 41 12.96 -30.25 19.83
C ARG A 41 13.37 -30.28 18.36
N ILE A 42 13.07 -31.35 17.62
CA ILE A 42 13.32 -31.42 16.18
C ILE A 42 12.46 -30.38 15.45
N PHE A 43 11.17 -30.30 15.76
CA PHE A 43 10.27 -29.29 15.18
C PHE A 43 10.75 -27.87 15.47
N ASN A 44 11.08 -27.56 16.73
CA ASN A 44 11.57 -26.24 17.10
C ASN A 44 12.84 -25.87 16.36
N ASN A 45 13.78 -26.81 16.17
CA ASN A 45 15.01 -26.52 15.44
C ASN A 45 14.76 -26.28 13.95
N VAL A 46 13.98 -27.13 13.29
CA VAL A 46 13.77 -27.07 11.83
C VAL A 46 12.84 -25.92 11.46
N LEU A 47 11.65 -25.85 12.07
CA LEU A 47 10.65 -24.85 11.72
C LEU A 47 11.11 -23.44 12.05
N LEU A 48 11.78 -23.23 13.20
CA LEU A 48 12.28 -21.90 13.56
C LEU A 48 13.36 -21.42 12.58
N GLN A 49 14.23 -22.30 12.08
CA GLN A 49 15.22 -21.92 11.06
C GLN A 49 14.55 -21.49 9.75
N GLN A 50 13.45 -22.12 9.35
CA GLN A 50 12.72 -21.75 8.12
C GLN A 50 12.08 -20.36 8.19
N THR A 51 11.87 -19.80 9.40
CA THR A 51 11.39 -18.42 9.60
C THR A 51 12.45 -17.34 9.37
N GLN A 52 13.73 -17.72 9.30
CA GLN A 52 14.85 -16.80 9.04
C GLN A 52 15.09 -16.68 7.54
N HIS A 53 15.93 -15.73 7.11
CA HIS A 53 16.28 -15.57 5.68
C HIS A 53 17.22 -16.68 5.16
N GLN A 54 18.04 -17.24 6.05
CA GLN A 54 18.94 -18.36 5.80
C GLN A 54 18.88 -19.35 6.95
N ASP A 55 19.09 -20.63 6.65
CA ASP A 55 19.20 -21.67 7.67
C ASP A 55 20.60 -21.70 8.31
N CYS A 56 20.83 -22.65 9.23
CA CYS A 56 22.14 -22.78 9.89
C CYS A 56 23.29 -23.21 8.97
N TYR A 57 22.99 -23.66 7.74
CA TYR A 57 23.96 -24.04 6.73
C TYR A 57 24.18 -22.93 5.68
N GLY A 58 23.41 -21.84 5.74
CA GLY A 58 23.48 -20.72 4.81
C GLY A 58 22.57 -20.87 3.58
N GLU A 59 21.70 -21.87 3.57
CA GLU A 59 20.77 -22.15 2.45
C GLU A 59 19.53 -21.25 2.54
N GLU A 60 18.92 -20.96 1.37
CA GLU A 60 17.69 -20.18 1.27
C GLU A 60 16.52 -20.92 1.93
N THR A 61 15.76 -20.22 2.76
CA THR A 61 14.58 -20.76 3.46
C THR A 61 13.28 -20.47 2.70
N LEU A 62 12.18 -21.06 3.17
CA LEU A 62 10.82 -20.73 2.71
C LEU A 62 10.52 -19.23 2.73
N THR A 63 11.02 -18.51 3.74
CA THR A 63 10.84 -17.06 3.87
C THR A 63 11.39 -16.33 2.64
N THR A 64 12.59 -16.68 2.20
CA THR A 64 13.24 -16.05 1.04
C THR A 64 12.53 -16.43 -0.26
N MET A 65 12.10 -17.70 -0.40
CA MET A 65 11.40 -18.16 -1.61
C MET A 65 10.06 -17.44 -1.83
N TYR A 66 9.20 -17.37 -0.80
CA TYR A 66 7.91 -16.66 -0.91
C TYR A 66 8.10 -15.16 -1.11
N LEU A 67 9.12 -14.56 -0.48
CA LEU A 67 9.47 -13.15 -0.69
C LEU A 67 9.78 -12.85 -2.15
N GLU A 68 10.66 -13.64 -2.79
CA GLU A 68 11.07 -13.42 -4.18
C GLU A 68 9.89 -13.50 -5.16
N VAL A 69 9.03 -14.49 -4.99
CA VAL A 69 7.86 -14.71 -5.88
C VAL A 69 6.83 -13.60 -5.70
N LEU A 70 6.47 -13.26 -4.45
CA LEU A 70 5.42 -12.28 -4.17
C LEU A 70 5.86 -10.86 -4.54
N LEU A 71 7.07 -10.42 -4.19
CA LEU A 71 7.55 -9.07 -4.48
C LEU A 71 7.69 -8.78 -5.97
N ARG A 72 8.26 -9.71 -6.75
CA ARG A 72 8.45 -9.51 -8.20
C ARG A 72 7.10 -9.41 -8.91
N ARG A 73 6.08 -10.11 -8.43
CA ARG A 73 4.75 -10.14 -9.04
C ARG A 73 3.91 -8.91 -8.71
N VAL A 74 3.97 -8.42 -7.47
CA VAL A 74 3.36 -7.12 -7.11
C VAL A 74 3.98 -5.98 -7.94
N SER A 75 5.28 -6.05 -8.24
CA SER A 75 5.98 -4.99 -8.98
C SER A 75 5.70 -4.94 -10.49
N ASN A 76 5.04 -5.96 -11.07
CA ASN A 76 4.86 -6.10 -12.52
C ASN A 76 3.54 -5.54 -13.07
N TYR A 77 2.72 -4.84 -12.27
CA TYR A 77 1.45 -4.17 -12.67
C TYR A 77 0.36 -5.07 -13.26
N GLN A 78 0.49 -6.39 -13.15
CA GLN A 78 -0.48 -7.34 -13.73
C GLN A 78 -1.62 -7.71 -12.77
N ILE A 79 -1.57 -7.18 -11.55
CA ILE A 79 -2.40 -7.63 -10.45
C ILE A 79 -3.16 -6.45 -9.87
N LEU A 80 -4.46 -6.61 -9.65
CA LEU A 80 -5.32 -5.62 -9.03
C LEU A 80 -5.53 -5.95 -7.56
N TYR A 81 -5.36 -4.98 -6.69
CA TYR A 81 -5.83 -5.12 -5.31
C TYR A 81 -7.36 -4.98 -5.31
N SER A 82 -8.08 -5.82 -4.55
CA SER A 82 -9.49 -5.59 -4.24
C SER A 82 -9.68 -5.43 -2.74
N GLY A 83 -10.09 -4.22 -2.34
CA GLY A 83 -10.45 -3.92 -0.96
C GLY A 83 -11.64 -4.77 -0.49
N HIS A 84 -12.63 -4.96 -1.37
CA HIS A 84 -13.84 -5.75 -1.09
C HIS A 84 -13.52 -7.23 -0.81
N LEU A 85 -12.76 -7.87 -1.70
CA LEU A 85 -12.39 -9.28 -1.58
C LEU A 85 -11.21 -9.51 -0.64
N ARG A 86 -10.52 -8.46 -0.20
CA ARG A 86 -9.30 -8.50 0.62
C ARG A 86 -8.23 -9.42 0.04
N THR A 87 -8.06 -9.38 -1.27
CA THR A 87 -7.11 -10.22 -2.02
C THR A 87 -6.61 -9.47 -3.24
N PHE A 88 -5.56 -10.00 -3.86
CA PHE A 88 -5.12 -9.56 -5.17
C PHE A 88 -5.72 -10.45 -6.25
N VAL A 89 -6.25 -9.83 -7.30
CA VAL A 89 -6.99 -10.45 -8.40
C VAL A 89 -6.25 -10.20 -9.72
N SER A 90 -6.33 -11.15 -10.65
CA SER A 90 -5.80 -10.94 -12.00
C SER A 90 -6.46 -9.75 -12.68
N ASN A 91 -5.68 -8.90 -13.36
CA ASN A 91 -6.27 -7.81 -14.13
C ASN A 91 -7.01 -8.38 -15.35
N PRO A 92 -8.34 -8.23 -15.47
CA PRO A 92 -9.12 -8.77 -16.59
C PRO A 92 -8.74 -8.13 -17.94
N MET A 93 -8.06 -6.99 -17.91
CA MET A 93 -7.59 -6.28 -19.11
C MET A 93 -6.17 -6.69 -19.55
N SER A 94 -5.52 -7.59 -18.80
CA SER A 94 -4.23 -8.16 -19.18
C SER A 94 -4.45 -9.30 -20.20
N GLU A 95 -3.96 -9.11 -21.44
CA GLU A 95 -4.04 -10.12 -22.50
C GLU A 95 -3.10 -11.32 -22.29
N ILE A 96 -2.23 -11.27 -21.28
CA ILE A 96 -1.28 -12.34 -20.98
C ILE A 96 -1.96 -13.38 -20.09
N ALA A 97 -2.25 -14.56 -20.64
CA ALA A 97 -2.63 -15.73 -19.86
C ALA A 97 -1.47 -16.12 -18.95
N THR A 98 -1.52 -15.73 -17.68
CA THR A 98 -0.58 -16.18 -16.66
C THR A 98 -1.03 -17.54 -16.14
N SER A 99 -0.10 -18.49 -16.01
CA SER A 99 -0.32 -19.78 -15.31
C SER A 99 -0.53 -19.63 -13.80
N PHE A 100 -0.47 -18.39 -13.31
CA PHE A 100 -0.55 -18.01 -11.92
C PHE A 100 -1.78 -17.14 -11.69
N PHE A 101 -2.58 -17.55 -10.70
CA PHE A 101 -3.75 -16.82 -10.23
C PHE A 101 -3.42 -16.20 -8.86
N PRO A 102 -3.28 -14.87 -8.75
CA PRO A 102 -2.86 -14.20 -7.52
C PRO A 102 -3.84 -14.42 -6.36
N GLU A 103 -5.12 -14.59 -6.68
CA GLU A 103 -6.18 -14.89 -5.73
C GLU A 103 -5.95 -16.21 -4.99
N GLU A 104 -5.28 -17.19 -5.60
CA GLU A 104 -4.97 -18.48 -4.96
C GLU A 104 -3.75 -18.43 -4.01
N TYR A 105 -3.12 -17.26 -3.86
CA TYR A 105 -1.92 -17.09 -3.02
C TYR A 105 -2.06 -15.92 -2.03
N THR A 106 -3.00 -15.02 -2.28
CA THR A 106 -3.13 -13.76 -1.54
C THR A 106 -4.51 -13.57 -0.91
N ASP A 107 -5.39 -14.57 -1.02
CA ASP A 107 -6.63 -14.56 -0.24
C ASP A 107 -6.34 -14.64 1.26
N TYR A 108 -7.38 -14.38 2.04
CA TYR A 108 -7.24 -14.35 3.50
C TYR A 108 -6.74 -15.69 4.09
N PRO A 109 -7.33 -16.86 3.75
CA PRO A 109 -6.82 -18.16 4.20
C PRO A 109 -5.36 -18.45 3.82
N GLU A 110 -4.94 -18.13 2.60
CA GLU A 110 -3.57 -18.37 2.12
C GLU A 110 -2.57 -17.50 2.84
N LEU A 111 -2.91 -16.23 3.12
CA LEU A 111 -2.05 -15.34 3.90
C LEU A 111 -1.98 -15.73 5.38
N CYS A 112 -3.06 -16.28 5.96
CA CYS A 112 -3.01 -16.91 7.29
C CYS A 112 -2.12 -18.15 7.30
N ALA A 113 -2.22 -19.01 6.28
CA ALA A 113 -1.36 -20.18 6.14
C ALA A 113 0.11 -19.79 5.96
N LEU A 114 0.38 -18.75 5.16
CA LEU A 114 1.71 -18.18 5.00
C LEU A 114 2.24 -17.63 6.33
N ALA A 115 1.41 -16.89 7.08
CA ALA A 115 1.79 -16.40 8.40
C ALA A 115 2.10 -17.54 9.37
N GLU A 116 1.41 -18.68 9.29
CA GLU A 116 1.67 -19.85 10.13
C GLU A 116 2.99 -20.54 9.78
N ILE A 117 3.32 -20.63 8.49
CA ILE A 117 4.60 -21.20 8.02
C ILE A 117 5.77 -20.30 8.40
N LEU A 118 5.64 -18.99 8.15
CA LEU A 118 6.73 -18.02 8.33
C LEU A 118 6.88 -17.52 9.77
N GLY A 119 5.79 -17.55 10.54
CA GLY A 119 5.71 -16.97 11.87
C GLY A 119 5.98 -15.46 11.90
N ALA A 120 6.08 -14.90 13.11
CA ALA A 120 6.34 -13.47 13.29
C ALA A 120 7.71 -13.03 12.72
N TYR A 121 8.73 -13.88 12.78
CA TYR A 121 10.07 -13.55 12.26
C TYR A 121 10.10 -13.44 10.73
N GLY A 122 9.54 -14.43 10.02
CA GLY A 122 9.50 -14.42 8.57
C GLY A 122 8.58 -13.32 8.04
N MET A 123 7.43 -13.10 8.69
CA MET A 123 6.50 -12.01 8.34
C MET A 123 7.09 -10.62 8.60
N LYS A 124 7.91 -10.47 9.66
CA LYS A 124 8.68 -9.24 9.89
C LYS A 124 9.70 -9.01 8.78
N PHE A 125 10.48 -10.03 8.43
CA PHE A 125 11.46 -9.94 7.34
C PHE A 125 10.80 -9.57 6.00
N LEU A 126 9.68 -10.20 5.67
CA LEU A 126 8.87 -9.88 4.48
C LEU A 126 8.40 -8.41 4.52
N SER A 127 7.89 -7.95 5.66
CA SER A 127 7.45 -6.57 5.86
C SER A 127 8.58 -5.56 5.70
N GLU A 128 9.76 -5.80 6.28
CA GLU A 128 10.94 -4.94 6.16
C GLU A 128 11.38 -4.79 4.69
N ARG A 129 11.32 -5.89 3.92
CA ARG A 129 11.69 -5.89 2.49
C ARG A 129 10.68 -5.13 1.65
N LEU A 130 9.39 -5.30 1.90
CA LEU A 130 8.33 -4.49 1.28
C LEU A 130 8.55 -3.00 1.55
N MET A 131 8.81 -2.63 2.81
CA MET A 131 9.05 -1.24 3.19
C MET A 131 10.36 -0.69 2.64
N TRP A 132 11.37 -1.52 2.41
CA TRP A 132 12.58 -1.14 1.69
C TRP A 132 12.29 -0.71 0.24
N HIS A 133 11.42 -1.44 -0.46
CA HIS A 133 10.98 -1.06 -1.81
C HIS A 133 10.16 0.24 -1.78
N VAL A 134 9.27 0.41 -0.81
CA VAL A 134 8.51 1.66 -0.63
C VAL A 134 9.44 2.85 -0.38
N ALA A 135 10.42 2.72 0.50
CA ALA A 135 11.41 3.77 0.76
C ALA A 135 12.20 4.14 -0.51
N GLY A 136 12.49 3.16 -1.37
CA GLY A 136 13.12 3.38 -2.67
C GLY A 136 12.24 4.19 -3.61
N GLN A 137 10.95 3.88 -3.68
CA GLN A 137 9.98 4.67 -4.46
C GLN A 137 9.84 6.09 -3.93
N ILE A 138 9.79 6.28 -2.60
CA ILE A 138 9.74 7.60 -1.97
C ILE A 138 11.00 8.42 -2.31
N SER A 139 12.17 7.79 -2.36
CA SER A 139 13.41 8.45 -2.77
C SER A 139 13.36 8.96 -4.21
N GLU A 140 12.79 8.19 -5.13
CA GLU A 140 12.56 8.64 -6.52
C GLU A 140 11.49 9.74 -6.60
N LEU A 141 10.41 9.65 -5.82
CA LEU A 141 9.41 10.72 -5.71
C LEU A 141 10.04 12.05 -5.24
N LYS A 142 10.95 12.01 -4.26
CA LYS A 142 11.70 13.19 -3.81
C LYS A 142 12.56 13.78 -4.94
N LYS A 143 13.17 12.96 -5.79
CA LYS A 143 13.92 13.45 -6.97
C LYS A 143 13.00 14.17 -7.96
N LEU A 144 11.79 13.67 -8.20
CA LEU A 144 10.79 14.34 -9.06
C LEU A 144 10.37 15.70 -8.47
N VAL A 145 10.21 15.79 -7.15
CA VAL A 145 9.93 17.07 -6.47
C VAL A 145 11.09 18.05 -6.62
N LEU A 146 12.33 17.59 -6.47
CA LEU A 146 13.52 18.45 -6.63
C LEU A 146 13.64 18.99 -8.06
N GLN A 147 13.31 18.19 -9.08
CA GLN A 147 13.30 18.61 -10.48
C GLN A 147 12.25 19.70 -10.77
N ASN A 148 11.13 19.71 -10.04
CA ASN A 148 10.00 20.61 -10.27
C ASN A 148 9.78 21.62 -9.12
N ARG A 149 10.81 21.85 -8.31
CA ARG A 149 10.71 22.55 -7.02
C ARG A 149 10.15 23.97 -7.12
N GLU A 150 10.54 24.73 -8.13
CA GLU A 150 10.08 26.13 -8.30
C GLU A 150 8.59 26.19 -8.66
N SER A 151 8.14 25.36 -9.60
CA SER A 151 6.74 25.24 -9.98
C SER A 151 5.87 24.82 -8.79
N LEU A 152 6.30 23.82 -8.01
CA LEU A 152 5.57 23.35 -6.84
C LEU A 152 5.50 24.40 -5.72
N ARG A 153 6.57 25.17 -5.50
CA ARG A 153 6.57 26.30 -4.55
C ARG A 153 5.62 27.40 -5.00
N ALA A 154 5.60 27.71 -6.30
CA ALA A 154 4.67 28.67 -6.86
C ALA A 154 3.22 28.19 -6.72
N MET A 155 2.93 26.91 -6.96
CA MET A 155 1.59 26.34 -6.75
C MET A 155 1.14 26.42 -5.30
N ARG A 156 2.00 26.05 -4.35
CA ARG A 156 1.71 26.12 -2.92
C ARG A 156 1.34 27.53 -2.43
N THR A 157 1.87 28.56 -3.07
CA THR A 157 1.63 29.97 -2.68
C THR A 157 0.53 30.66 -3.48
N ASN A 158 0.15 30.13 -4.65
CA ASN A 158 -0.85 30.71 -5.55
C ASN A 158 -2.07 29.80 -5.72
N PHE A 159 -2.38 28.96 -4.72
CA PHE A 159 -3.52 28.04 -4.75
C PHE A 159 -4.88 28.75 -4.89
N ASP A 160 -4.94 30.02 -4.50
CA ASP A 160 -6.08 30.92 -4.61
C ASP A 160 -6.31 31.47 -6.03
N ARG A 161 -5.36 31.28 -6.96
CA ARG A 161 -5.42 31.82 -8.34
C ARG A 161 -5.54 30.70 -9.38
N PRO A 162 -6.75 30.38 -9.86
CA PRO A 162 -6.99 29.24 -10.74
C PRO A 162 -6.26 29.34 -12.08
N ASP A 163 -6.18 30.53 -12.69
CA ASP A 163 -5.48 30.73 -13.97
C ASP A 163 -3.98 30.39 -13.87
N ARG A 164 -3.34 30.87 -12.79
CA ARG A 164 -1.92 30.64 -12.54
C ARG A 164 -1.65 29.17 -12.18
N MET A 165 -2.54 28.53 -11.43
CA MET A 165 -2.47 27.11 -11.11
C MET A 165 -2.52 26.25 -12.39
N ARG A 166 -3.43 26.57 -13.33
CA ARG A 166 -3.52 25.87 -14.62
C ARG A 166 -2.26 26.03 -15.46
N GLU A 167 -1.69 27.23 -15.53
CA GLU A 167 -0.43 27.49 -16.23
C GLU A 167 0.72 26.67 -15.63
N LEU A 168 0.89 26.73 -14.31
CA LEU A 168 1.91 25.97 -13.58
C LEU A 168 1.73 24.46 -13.76
N PHE A 169 0.48 23.96 -13.80
CA PHE A 169 0.20 22.55 -14.01
C PHE A 169 0.59 22.09 -15.41
N ARG A 170 0.36 22.92 -16.44
CA ARG A 170 0.81 22.61 -17.81
C ARG A 170 2.32 22.44 -17.86
N HIS A 171 3.10 23.24 -17.13
CA HIS A 171 4.55 23.08 -17.05
C HIS A 171 5.00 21.73 -16.47
N LEU A 172 4.20 21.08 -15.62
CA LEU A 172 4.50 19.74 -15.10
C LEU A 172 4.21 18.64 -16.14
N THR A 173 3.24 18.88 -17.04
CA THR A 173 2.78 17.90 -18.04
C THR A 173 3.42 18.02 -19.41
N VAL A 174 4.05 19.16 -19.74
CA VAL A 174 4.63 19.41 -21.07
C VAL A 174 5.94 18.63 -21.22
N THR A 175 5.92 17.63 -22.09
CA THR A 175 7.11 16.92 -22.57
C THR A 175 7.76 17.71 -23.71
N ASP A 176 9.00 18.15 -23.51
CA ASP A 176 9.83 18.73 -24.56
C ASP A 176 10.04 17.71 -25.68
N GLY A 177 9.72 18.08 -26.93
CA GLY A 177 9.49 17.17 -28.08
C GLY A 177 10.68 16.30 -28.52
N ASN A 178 11.82 16.39 -27.82
CA ASN A 178 13.06 15.68 -28.13
C ASN A 178 13.48 14.62 -27.09
N LYS A 179 12.73 14.42 -26.01
CA LYS A 179 13.00 13.35 -25.02
C LYS A 179 11.77 12.48 -24.82
N LYS A 180 11.94 11.16 -24.96
CA LYS A 180 11.01 10.12 -24.44
C LYS A 180 10.98 10.14 -22.91
N HIS A 181 10.67 11.28 -22.29
CA HIS A 181 10.43 11.37 -20.86
C HIS A 181 8.93 11.29 -20.65
N LEU A 182 8.49 10.35 -19.81
CA LEU A 182 7.10 10.27 -19.35
C LEU A 182 6.73 11.60 -18.65
N ASP A 183 5.48 12.05 -18.81
CA ASP A 183 4.89 13.18 -18.06
C ASP A 183 5.25 13.05 -16.57
N ALA A 184 5.76 14.12 -15.95
CA ALA A 184 6.19 14.08 -14.56
C ALA A 184 5.03 13.73 -13.62
N VAL A 185 3.80 14.13 -13.97
CA VAL A 185 2.57 13.81 -13.25
C VAL A 185 2.24 12.32 -13.37
N ASP A 186 2.31 11.75 -14.58
CA ASP A 186 2.02 10.34 -14.79
C ASP A 186 3.05 9.44 -14.10
N ASN A 187 4.33 9.84 -14.12
CA ASN A 187 5.41 9.16 -13.38
C ASN A 187 5.20 9.23 -11.87
N LEU A 188 4.79 10.40 -11.34
CA LEU A 188 4.45 10.56 -9.93
C LEU A 188 3.30 9.62 -9.53
N LEU A 189 2.18 9.67 -10.26
CA LEU A 189 1.00 8.86 -9.96
C LEU A 189 1.27 7.36 -10.06
N GLN A 190 2.04 6.92 -11.06
CA GLN A 190 2.47 5.53 -11.18
C GLN A 190 3.23 5.10 -9.92
N ARG A 191 4.21 5.87 -9.46
CA ARG A 191 5.01 5.54 -8.27
C ARG A 191 4.22 5.58 -6.98
N VAL A 192 3.32 6.56 -6.82
CA VAL A 192 2.43 6.63 -5.65
C VAL A 192 1.48 5.43 -5.63
N THR A 193 0.99 5.01 -6.79
CA THR A 193 0.17 3.79 -6.92
C THR A 193 0.95 2.54 -6.50
N ILE A 194 2.20 2.35 -6.97
CA ILE A 194 3.06 1.23 -6.53
C ILE A 194 3.24 1.23 -5.01
N VAL A 195 3.50 2.41 -4.42
CA VAL A 195 3.62 2.53 -2.95
C VAL A 195 2.33 2.06 -2.29
N GLY A 196 1.18 2.48 -2.82
CA GLY A 196 -0.13 2.06 -2.34
C GLY A 196 -0.33 0.55 -2.43
N GLU A 197 -0.04 -0.06 -3.57
CA GLU A 197 -0.16 -1.52 -3.80
C GLU A 197 0.67 -2.31 -2.78
N ILE A 198 1.93 -1.92 -2.58
CA ILE A 198 2.83 -2.58 -1.63
C ILE A 198 2.31 -2.43 -0.19
N VAL A 199 1.80 -1.25 0.17
CA VAL A 199 1.23 -1.01 1.51
C VAL A 199 -0.07 -1.79 1.71
N CYS A 200 -0.95 -1.86 0.70
CA CYS A 200 -2.15 -2.70 0.73
C CYS A 200 -1.80 -4.18 0.92
N PHE A 201 -0.80 -4.68 0.18
CA PHE A 201 -0.32 -6.05 0.34
C PHE A 201 0.23 -6.32 1.73
N ARG A 202 1.00 -5.38 2.28
CA ARG A 202 1.48 -5.48 3.66
C ARG A 202 0.34 -5.50 4.67
N ASP A 203 -0.72 -4.72 4.49
CA ASP A 203 -1.87 -4.74 5.38
C ASP A 203 -2.58 -6.10 5.37
N LEU A 204 -2.64 -6.80 4.24
CA LEU A 204 -3.20 -8.15 4.18
C LEU A 204 -2.31 -9.16 4.93
N LEU A 205 -1.00 -9.12 4.71
CA LEU A 205 -0.03 -9.95 5.45
C LEU A 205 -0.13 -9.71 6.96
N ARG A 206 -0.27 -8.44 7.35
CA ARG A 206 -0.40 -8.03 8.76
C ARG A 206 -1.68 -8.58 9.39
N GLN A 207 -2.79 -8.57 8.66
CA GLN A 207 -4.06 -9.16 9.11
C GLN A 207 -3.92 -10.67 9.32
N GLY A 208 -3.34 -11.39 8.36
CA GLY A 208 -3.09 -12.83 8.51
C GLY A 208 -2.19 -13.17 9.70
N LEU A 209 -1.14 -12.36 9.94
CA LEU A 209 -0.30 -12.51 11.13
C LEU A 209 -1.06 -12.22 12.43
N ASN A 210 -1.89 -11.17 12.45
CA ASN A 210 -2.62 -10.79 13.66
C ASN A 210 -3.62 -11.87 14.09
N GLU A 211 -4.31 -12.50 13.14
CA GLU A 211 -5.20 -13.64 13.42
C GLU A 211 -4.43 -14.78 14.09
N LEU A 212 -3.31 -15.20 13.48
CA LEU A 212 -2.46 -16.26 14.00
C LEU A 212 -1.94 -15.96 15.41
N VAL A 213 -1.38 -14.76 15.63
CA VAL A 213 -0.78 -14.39 16.92
C VAL A 213 -1.87 -14.27 18.00
N SER A 214 -3.05 -13.77 17.64
CA SER A 214 -4.20 -13.69 18.55
C SER A 214 -4.72 -15.07 18.96
N GLU A 215 -4.70 -16.04 18.05
CA GLU A 215 -5.09 -17.42 18.33
C GLU A 215 -4.02 -18.16 19.16
N ARG A 216 -2.75 -18.04 18.78
CA ARG A 216 -1.64 -18.83 19.36
C ARG A 216 -1.14 -18.29 20.70
N VAL A 217 -1.12 -16.97 20.89
CA VAL A 217 -0.59 -16.30 22.09
C VAL A 217 -1.51 -15.16 22.60
N PRO A 218 -2.79 -15.45 22.90
CA PRO A 218 -3.80 -14.42 23.23
C PRO A 218 -3.42 -13.55 24.43
N PHE A 219 -2.73 -14.12 25.43
CA PHE A 219 -2.30 -13.36 26.62
C PHE A 219 -1.32 -12.24 26.27
N LEU A 220 -0.37 -12.49 25.35
CA LEU A 220 0.59 -11.47 24.94
C LEU A 220 -0.09 -10.39 24.09
N VAL A 221 -1.00 -10.78 23.19
CA VAL A 221 -1.76 -9.83 22.37
C VAL A 221 -2.61 -8.92 23.24
N ASN A 222 -3.35 -9.47 24.20
CA ASN A 222 -4.17 -8.66 25.12
C ASN A 222 -3.33 -7.66 25.93
N CYS A 223 -2.15 -8.07 26.40
CA CYS A 223 -1.22 -7.16 27.08
C CYS A 223 -0.74 -6.04 26.13
N MET A 224 -0.44 -6.36 24.87
CA MET A 224 -0.03 -5.38 23.87
C MET A 224 -1.18 -4.40 23.54
N GLU A 225 -2.40 -4.90 23.36
CA GLU A 225 -3.56 -4.05 23.09
C GLU A 225 -3.89 -3.12 24.25
N ASP A 226 -3.84 -3.62 25.48
CA ASP A 226 -4.05 -2.81 26.69
C ASP A 226 -2.94 -1.74 26.84
N PHE A 227 -1.70 -2.13 26.55
CA PHE A 227 -0.57 -1.21 26.51
C PHE A 227 -0.75 -0.13 25.43
N LYS A 228 -1.27 -0.50 24.26
CA LYS A 228 -1.58 0.45 23.17
C LYS A 228 -2.64 1.46 23.59
N ARG A 229 -3.74 0.99 24.20
CA ARG A 229 -4.83 1.87 24.67
C ARG A 229 -4.34 2.86 25.71
N THR A 230 -3.49 2.41 26.64
CA THR A 230 -2.97 3.24 27.73
C THR A 230 -1.91 4.23 27.25
N THR A 231 -1.02 3.81 26.34
CA THR A 231 0.14 4.61 25.90
C THR A 231 -0.23 5.58 24.78
N CYS A 232 -1.05 5.18 23.80
CA CYS A 232 -1.43 6.02 22.67
C CYS A 232 -2.43 7.14 23.02
N SER A 233 -2.91 7.21 24.27
CA SER A 233 -3.65 8.36 24.80
C SER A 233 -2.74 9.47 25.35
N GLY A 234 -1.43 9.21 25.51
CA GLY A 234 -0.46 10.14 26.08
C GLY A 234 0.51 10.68 25.03
N ASP A 235 0.57 12.01 24.93
CA ASP A 235 1.14 12.78 23.82
C ASP A 235 2.68 12.74 23.63
N LYS A 236 3.47 11.95 24.40
CA LYS A 236 4.93 12.21 24.50
C LYS A 236 5.84 11.01 24.76
N LEU A 237 5.77 9.94 23.98
CA LEU A 237 6.88 8.99 23.95
C LEU A 237 7.23 8.68 22.51
N ASP A 238 8.53 8.55 22.21
CA ASP A 238 9.03 8.03 20.93
C ASP A 238 8.29 6.70 20.65
N MET A 239 7.18 6.76 19.89
CA MET A 239 6.26 5.64 19.67
C MET A 239 6.87 4.56 18.77
N LEU A 240 8.09 4.78 18.25
CA LEU A 240 8.72 3.90 17.27
C LEU A 240 9.05 2.49 17.83
N PRO A 241 9.65 2.33 19.03
CA PRO A 241 9.91 1.00 19.59
C PRO A 241 8.60 0.28 19.97
N VAL A 242 7.61 1.03 20.44
CA VAL A 242 6.28 0.50 20.78
C VAL A 242 5.53 0.07 19.51
N SER A 243 5.63 0.87 18.45
CA SER A 243 5.09 0.56 17.13
C SER A 243 5.75 -0.66 16.50
N GLU A 244 7.05 -0.87 16.71
CA GLU A 244 7.75 -2.07 16.24
C GLU A 244 7.19 -3.33 16.90
N MET A 245 6.97 -3.30 18.22
CA MET A 245 6.33 -4.41 18.95
C MET A 245 4.94 -4.72 18.40
N PHE A 246 4.11 -3.70 18.19
CA PHE A 246 2.78 -3.89 17.60
C PHE A 246 2.85 -4.39 16.15
N SER A 247 3.81 -3.92 15.36
CA SER A 247 4.04 -4.42 13.99
C SER A 247 4.37 -5.90 13.96
N ALA A 248 5.24 -6.36 14.86
CA ALA A 248 5.61 -7.76 15.00
C ALA A 248 4.43 -8.67 15.40
N ALA A 249 3.39 -8.12 16.03
CA ALA A 249 2.16 -8.84 16.39
C ALA A 249 1.02 -8.68 15.37
N GLY A 250 1.26 -8.00 14.24
CA GLY A 250 0.24 -7.72 13.25
C GLY A 250 -0.76 -6.62 13.65
N ILE A 251 -0.53 -5.88 14.74
CA ILE A 251 -1.43 -4.82 15.21
C ILE A 251 -1.18 -3.54 14.37
N LYS A 252 -2.23 -2.99 13.75
CA LYS A 252 -2.14 -1.74 12.95
C LYS A 252 -1.65 -0.58 13.81
N CYS A 253 -0.65 0.16 13.34
CA CYS A 253 -0.12 1.35 13.99
C CYS A 253 -0.40 2.59 13.16
N ILE A 254 -0.44 3.76 13.80
CA ILE A 254 -0.54 5.05 13.09
C ILE A 254 0.77 5.28 12.32
N VAL A 255 1.89 5.29 13.04
CA VAL A 255 3.23 5.38 12.46
C VAL A 255 3.74 3.98 12.18
N ASP A 256 4.34 3.80 11.01
CA ASP A 256 4.94 2.55 10.62
C ASP A 256 6.45 2.54 10.90
N SER A 257 6.87 1.79 11.92
CA SER A 257 8.28 1.69 12.31
C SER A 257 9.17 1.13 11.19
N ASP A 258 8.70 0.11 10.45
CA ASP A 258 9.48 -0.56 9.42
C ASP A 258 9.77 0.39 8.25
N LEU A 259 8.78 1.19 7.85
CA LEU A 259 8.92 2.22 6.82
C LEU A 259 9.82 3.37 7.28
N VAL A 260 9.67 3.83 8.51
CA VAL A 260 10.53 4.89 9.08
C VAL A 260 11.99 4.42 9.12
N ASN A 261 12.24 3.18 9.52
CA ASN A 261 13.59 2.61 9.57
C ASN A 261 14.18 2.44 8.17
N ALA A 262 13.40 1.96 7.19
CA ALA A 262 13.82 1.85 5.80
C ALA A 262 14.18 3.21 5.19
N LEU A 263 13.35 4.24 5.43
CA LEU A 263 13.62 5.61 4.97
C LEU A 263 14.88 6.20 5.61
N ARG A 264 15.12 5.96 6.91
CA ARG A 264 16.35 6.39 7.58
C ARG A 264 17.59 5.71 7.01
N ALA A 265 17.51 4.41 6.74
CA ALA A 265 18.62 3.64 6.19
C ALA A 265 18.98 4.03 4.75
N GLN A 266 18.01 4.51 3.97
CA GLN A 266 18.22 4.96 2.59
C GLN A 266 18.56 6.46 2.47
N LYS A 267 18.56 7.22 3.56
CA LYS A 267 19.04 8.60 3.54
C LYS A 267 20.55 8.61 3.31
N THR A 268 20.98 9.21 2.19
CA THR A 268 22.37 9.60 1.97
C THR A 268 22.71 10.82 2.82
N ASP A 269 23.92 10.86 3.41
CA ASP A 269 24.41 11.91 4.32
C ASP A 269 24.38 13.34 3.76
N ASP A 270 24.24 13.51 2.44
CA ASP A 270 24.05 14.82 1.77
C ASP A 270 22.63 15.40 1.96
N ALA A 271 21.97 15.12 3.08
CA ALA A 271 20.63 15.63 3.38
C ALA A 271 20.66 17.16 3.44
N VAL A 272 20.32 17.77 2.31
CA VAL A 272 20.14 19.20 2.11
C VAL A 272 19.27 19.74 3.26
N ASP A 273 19.65 20.90 3.81
CA ASP A 273 18.96 21.68 4.86
C ASP A 273 17.45 21.97 4.58
N ASP A 274 16.91 21.47 3.46
CA ASP A 274 15.56 21.64 2.93
C ASP A 274 14.74 20.33 2.81
N ASP A 275 15.18 19.16 3.34
CA ASP A 275 14.46 17.86 3.19
C ASP A 275 12.98 17.94 3.65
N TYR A 276 12.71 18.66 4.74
CA TYR A 276 11.34 18.88 5.21
C TYR A 276 10.48 19.61 4.17
N ASN A 277 11.03 20.64 3.51
CA ASN A 277 10.32 21.38 2.48
C ASN A 277 10.09 20.52 1.23
N VAL A 278 11.03 19.64 0.89
CA VAL A 278 10.82 18.63 -0.17
C VAL A 278 9.65 17.71 0.20
N CYS A 279 9.53 17.27 1.45
CA CYS A 279 8.40 16.46 1.90
C CYS A 279 7.07 17.21 1.83
N CYS A 280 7.04 18.50 2.18
CA CYS A 280 5.85 19.33 2.01
C CYS A 280 5.45 19.49 0.54
N LEU A 281 6.43 19.74 -0.34
CA LEU A 281 6.21 19.88 -1.77
C LEU A 281 5.80 18.57 -2.42
N LEU A 282 6.20 17.42 -1.88
CA LEU A 282 5.70 16.11 -2.32
C LEU A 282 4.19 16.00 -2.11
N MET A 283 3.68 16.41 -0.95
CA MET A 283 2.24 16.42 -0.69
C MET A 283 1.52 17.35 -1.67
N VAL A 284 2.06 18.55 -1.91
CA VAL A 284 1.54 19.49 -2.91
C VAL A 284 1.50 18.85 -4.31
N PHE A 285 2.58 18.16 -4.70
CA PHE A 285 2.66 17.52 -6.01
C PHE A 285 1.61 16.43 -6.14
N ILE A 286 1.45 15.55 -5.15
CA ILE A 286 0.43 14.51 -5.18
C ILE A 286 -0.97 15.12 -5.26
N ALA A 287 -1.25 16.17 -4.48
CA ALA A 287 -2.56 16.84 -4.45
C ALA A 287 -2.97 17.40 -5.82
N VAL A 288 -2.07 18.14 -6.48
CA VAL A 288 -2.37 18.71 -7.80
C VAL A 288 -2.48 17.63 -8.88
N SER A 289 -1.71 16.55 -8.75
CA SER A 289 -1.70 15.44 -9.69
C SER A 289 -2.98 14.60 -9.68
N LEU A 290 -3.79 14.62 -8.63
CA LEU A 290 -5.07 13.89 -8.59
C LEU A 290 -6.03 14.28 -9.72
N THR A 291 -5.94 15.53 -10.20
CA THR A 291 -6.72 16.02 -11.35
C THR A 291 -6.47 15.22 -12.63
N ARG A 292 -5.28 14.62 -12.79
CA ARG A 292 -4.95 13.78 -13.94
C ARG A 292 -5.74 12.47 -13.95
N LEU A 293 -6.13 11.95 -12.79
CA LEU A 293 -6.95 10.73 -12.68
C LEU A 293 -8.33 10.92 -13.33
N ALA A 294 -8.91 12.11 -13.22
CA ALA A 294 -10.19 12.42 -13.85
C ALA A 294 -10.16 12.41 -15.40
N ARG A 295 -8.96 12.58 -15.99
CA ARG A 295 -8.72 12.57 -17.45
C ARG A 295 -8.31 11.20 -17.98
N SER A 296 -8.02 10.26 -17.10
CA SER A 296 -7.58 8.91 -17.46
C SER A 296 -8.78 8.00 -17.73
N GLU A 297 -8.65 7.03 -18.64
CA GLU A 297 -9.72 6.06 -19.00
C GLU A 297 -9.90 4.96 -17.92
N ASN A 298 -9.99 5.36 -16.64
CA ASN A 298 -10.07 4.45 -15.52
C ASN A 298 -11.48 4.42 -14.93
N PHE A 299 -12.14 3.27 -15.12
CA PHE A 299 -13.46 3.00 -14.56
C PHE A 299 -13.33 2.43 -13.15
N TYR A 300 -14.16 2.94 -12.24
CA TYR A 300 -14.41 2.31 -10.96
C TYR A 300 -15.29 1.06 -11.17
N HIS A 301 -14.73 -0.11 -10.89
CA HIS A 301 -15.46 -1.36 -10.85
C HIS A 301 -16.18 -1.51 -9.52
N ALA A 302 -17.45 -1.12 -9.51
CA ALA A 302 -18.30 -1.15 -8.32
C ALA A 302 -18.47 -2.55 -7.69
N THR A 303 -18.32 -3.63 -8.47
CA THR A 303 -18.41 -5.02 -7.95
C THR A 303 -17.18 -5.44 -7.16
N LEU A 304 -16.01 -4.89 -7.47
CA LEU A 304 -14.76 -5.19 -6.80
C LEU A 304 -14.33 -4.08 -5.83
N GLU A 305 -15.00 -2.92 -5.91
CA GLU A 305 -14.64 -1.65 -5.28
C GLU A 305 -13.22 -1.21 -5.66
N THR A 306 -12.84 -1.43 -6.94
CA THR A 306 -11.49 -1.17 -7.45
C THR A 306 -11.47 -0.25 -8.65
N HIS A 307 -10.30 0.34 -8.90
CA HIS A 307 -9.96 0.96 -10.17
C HIS A 307 -9.01 0.04 -10.94
N LEU A 308 -9.18 -0.07 -12.26
CA LEU A 308 -8.36 -0.96 -13.13
C LEU A 308 -6.86 -0.63 -13.16
N ASN A 309 -6.47 0.54 -12.67
CA ASN A 309 -5.09 0.98 -12.55
C ASN A 309 -4.61 1.06 -11.10
N ASN A 310 -5.32 0.42 -10.15
CA ASN A 310 -5.03 0.47 -8.72
C ASN A 310 -5.01 1.88 -8.10
N SER A 311 -5.64 2.89 -8.70
CA SER A 311 -5.67 4.25 -8.13
C SER A 311 -6.37 4.33 -6.76
N HIS A 312 -7.22 3.36 -6.43
CA HIS A 312 -7.80 3.22 -5.07
C HIS A 312 -6.75 2.88 -3.99
N CYS A 313 -5.51 2.54 -4.37
CA CYS A 313 -4.40 2.35 -3.44
C CYS A 313 -3.67 3.67 -3.10
N ILE A 314 -3.86 4.74 -3.88
CA ILE A 314 -3.29 6.07 -3.62
C ILE A 314 -3.65 6.60 -2.21
N PRO A 315 -4.90 6.48 -1.73
CA PRO A 315 -5.27 6.81 -0.35
C PRO A 315 -4.31 6.25 0.70
N LYS A 316 -4.03 4.94 0.65
CA LYS A 316 -3.10 4.29 1.58
C LYS A 316 -1.68 4.79 1.41
N ALA A 317 -1.24 5.01 0.16
CA ALA A 317 0.08 5.55 -0.13
C ALA A 317 0.28 6.94 0.48
N VAL A 318 -0.68 7.85 0.28
CA VAL A 318 -0.64 9.23 0.80
C VAL A 318 -0.51 9.22 2.32
N ASN A 319 -1.32 8.41 3.00
CA ASN A 319 -1.28 8.31 4.46
C ASN A 319 0.03 7.71 4.97
N ALA A 320 0.53 6.64 4.34
CA ALA A 320 1.81 6.01 4.70
C ALA A 320 3.00 6.96 4.49
N ILE A 321 3.05 7.64 3.34
CA ILE A 321 4.10 8.62 2.99
C ILE A 321 4.09 9.79 3.98
N ALA A 322 2.93 10.40 4.20
CA ALA A 322 2.80 11.54 5.10
C ALA A 322 3.22 11.17 6.52
N THR A 323 2.69 10.06 7.05
CA THR A 323 2.98 9.65 8.42
C THR A 323 4.46 9.34 8.60
N ALA A 324 5.08 8.61 7.67
CA ALA A 324 6.49 8.26 7.79
C ALA A 324 7.42 9.49 7.64
N LEU A 325 7.19 10.32 6.62
CA LEU A 325 8.05 11.48 6.35
C LEU A 325 7.96 12.53 7.46
N PHE A 326 6.76 12.91 7.90
CA PHE A 326 6.62 13.95 8.91
C PHE A 326 7.00 13.46 10.32
N SER A 327 6.84 12.17 10.61
CA SER A 327 7.35 11.56 11.85
C SER A 327 8.88 11.59 11.94
N ILE A 328 9.59 11.43 10.81
CA ILE A 328 11.06 11.54 10.77
C ILE A 328 11.53 12.95 11.14
N HIS A 329 10.80 13.98 10.73
CA HIS A 329 11.18 15.38 10.96
C HIS A 329 10.79 15.92 12.34
N ARG A 330 9.98 15.17 13.12
CA ARG A 330 9.60 15.48 14.52
C ARG A 330 9.08 16.92 14.72
N ARG A 331 8.29 17.44 13.76
CA ARG A 331 7.65 18.77 13.85
C ARG A 331 6.21 18.74 14.36
N GLU A 332 5.65 17.54 14.56
CA GLU A 332 4.30 17.32 15.13
C GLU A 332 3.16 18.02 14.36
N ASP A 333 3.38 18.31 13.08
CA ASP A 333 2.48 19.09 12.22
C ASP A 333 1.80 18.25 11.12
N ILE A 334 1.74 16.92 11.31
CA ILE A 334 1.17 15.98 10.35
C ILE A 334 -0.29 16.34 10.03
N VAL A 335 -1.07 16.67 11.07
CA VAL A 335 -2.47 17.07 10.92
C VAL A 335 -2.60 18.32 10.06
N ASP A 336 -1.77 19.33 10.29
CA ASP A 336 -1.81 20.58 9.52
C ASP A 336 -1.39 20.37 8.06
N ARG A 337 -0.36 19.53 7.84
CA ARG A 337 0.11 19.17 6.49
C ARG A 337 -0.93 18.34 5.72
N MET A 338 -1.64 17.43 6.39
CA MET A 338 -2.73 16.66 5.78
C MET A 338 -3.96 17.54 5.48
N LYS A 339 -4.30 18.49 6.35
CA LYS A 339 -5.36 19.49 6.08
C LYS A 339 -5.00 20.38 4.89
N GLU A 340 -3.75 20.84 4.81
CA GLU A 340 -3.24 21.60 3.67
C GLU A 340 -3.32 20.79 2.37
N PHE A 341 -2.90 19.53 2.40
CA PHE A 341 -3.03 18.60 1.29
C PHE A 341 -4.49 18.47 0.83
N LEU A 342 -5.41 18.23 1.77
CA LEU A 342 -6.83 18.02 1.46
C LEU A 342 -7.47 19.27 0.86
N ALA A 343 -7.18 20.46 1.42
CA ALA A 343 -7.69 21.73 0.91
C ALA A 343 -7.20 22.00 -0.52
N LEU A 344 -5.92 21.75 -0.80
CA LEU A 344 -5.34 21.92 -2.13
C LEU A 344 -5.93 20.92 -3.13
N ALA A 345 -6.01 19.64 -2.78
CA ALA A 345 -6.59 18.60 -3.62
C ALA A 345 -8.06 18.92 -3.95
N SER A 346 -8.85 19.29 -2.95
CA SER A 346 -10.26 19.69 -3.11
C SER A 346 -10.40 20.89 -4.04
N SER A 347 -9.60 21.93 -3.83
CA SER A 347 -9.60 23.13 -4.69
C SER A 347 -9.25 22.79 -6.14
N CYS A 348 -8.22 21.97 -6.36
CA CYS A 348 -7.82 21.56 -7.71
C CYS A 348 -8.91 20.74 -8.41
N LEU A 349 -9.58 19.84 -7.70
CA LEU A 349 -10.66 19.00 -8.25
C LEU A 349 -11.92 19.82 -8.57
N LEU A 350 -12.31 20.77 -7.71
CA LEU A 350 -13.47 21.65 -7.96
C LEU A 350 -13.24 22.59 -9.16
N GLN A 351 -12.02 23.11 -9.31
CA GLN A 351 -11.66 23.97 -10.45
C GLN A 351 -11.75 23.24 -11.80
N MET A 352 -11.76 21.91 -11.82
CA MET A 352 -11.98 21.14 -13.05
C MET A 352 -13.39 21.30 -13.61
N GLU A 353 -14.39 21.60 -12.77
CA GLU A 353 -15.79 21.72 -13.22
C GLU A 353 -16.04 22.98 -14.06
N GLU A 354 -15.15 23.98 -13.97
CA GLU A 354 -15.19 25.20 -14.77
C GLU A 354 -14.63 25.01 -16.19
N GLU A 355 -13.98 23.87 -16.48
CA GLU A 355 -13.47 23.56 -17.82
C GLU A 355 -14.62 23.19 -18.78
N THR A 356 -14.77 23.96 -19.86
CA THR A 356 -15.86 23.81 -20.84
C THR A 356 -15.80 22.52 -21.68
N ASP A 357 -14.70 21.78 -21.61
CA ASP A 357 -14.41 20.64 -22.49
C ASP A 357 -14.87 19.31 -21.85
N ARG A 358 -16.19 19.09 -21.87
CA ARG A 358 -16.85 17.93 -21.23
C ARG A 358 -16.32 16.57 -21.68
N ASP A 359 -15.73 16.47 -22.87
CA ASP A 359 -15.19 15.22 -23.41
C ASP A 359 -13.87 14.77 -22.75
N THR A 360 -13.18 15.68 -22.03
CA THR A 360 -11.93 15.39 -21.31
C THR A 360 -12.11 14.97 -19.85
N LEU A 361 -13.34 15.06 -19.32
CA LEU A 361 -13.69 14.86 -17.90
C LEU A 361 -14.47 13.57 -17.63
N LYS A 362 -14.37 12.58 -18.53
CA LYS A 362 -15.22 11.38 -18.52
C LYS A 362 -15.22 10.60 -17.20
N ASN A 363 -14.15 10.68 -16.41
CA ASN A 363 -13.98 9.93 -15.17
C ASN A 363 -13.70 10.81 -13.93
N LYS A 364 -14.27 12.02 -13.88
CA LYS A 364 -14.15 12.88 -12.69
C LYS A 364 -14.64 12.22 -11.39
N ASP A 365 -15.61 11.32 -11.52
CA ASP A 365 -16.19 10.56 -10.43
C ASP A 365 -15.12 9.73 -9.67
N THR A 366 -14.18 9.13 -10.40
CA THR A 366 -13.03 8.38 -9.84
C THR A 366 -12.18 9.24 -8.92
N ALA A 367 -11.86 10.47 -9.33
CA ALA A 367 -11.02 11.37 -8.53
C ALA A 367 -11.73 11.84 -7.25
N TYR A 368 -13.05 12.03 -7.30
CA TYR A 368 -13.86 12.41 -6.13
C TYR A 368 -13.96 11.27 -5.11
N ILE A 369 -14.12 10.03 -5.58
CA ILE A 369 -14.12 8.84 -4.72
C ILE A 369 -12.76 8.68 -4.04
N ILE A 370 -11.66 8.85 -4.77
CA ILE A 370 -10.30 8.77 -4.18
C ILE A 370 -10.09 9.84 -3.10
N LEU A 371 -10.65 11.04 -3.27
CA LEU A 371 -10.55 12.11 -2.26
C LEU A 371 -11.22 11.69 -0.94
N GLU A 372 -12.40 11.07 -1.02
CA GLU A 372 -13.08 10.53 0.16
C GLU A 372 -12.27 9.39 0.79
N GLN A 373 -11.80 8.43 -0.02
CA GLN A 373 -11.00 7.30 0.46
C GLN A 373 -9.71 7.76 1.19
N ILE A 374 -9.09 8.88 0.77
CA ILE A 374 -7.96 9.48 1.50
C ILE A 374 -8.37 9.91 2.92
N VAL A 375 -9.58 10.46 3.08
CA VAL A 375 -10.10 10.90 4.38
C VAL A 375 -10.47 9.70 5.25
N GLU A 376 -11.09 8.66 4.68
CA GLU A 376 -11.44 7.43 5.41
C GLU A 376 -10.22 6.67 5.91
N GLU A 377 -9.16 6.58 5.11
CA GLU A 377 -7.92 5.86 5.47
C GLU A 377 -7.03 6.64 6.45
N SER A 378 -7.19 7.97 6.54
CA SER A 378 -6.32 8.81 7.36
C SER A 378 -6.83 9.00 8.79
N PRO A 379 -6.03 8.71 9.83
CA PRO A 379 -6.41 9.03 11.21
C PRO A 379 -6.31 10.53 11.54
N PHE A 380 -5.84 11.36 10.60
CA PHE A 380 -5.60 12.80 10.81
C PHE A 380 -6.66 13.70 10.16
N LEU A 381 -7.49 13.14 9.28
CA LEU A 381 -8.54 13.83 8.55
C LEU A 381 -9.90 13.35 9.05
N THR A 382 -10.90 14.23 8.99
CA THR A 382 -12.28 13.89 9.34
C THR A 382 -13.22 14.32 8.24
N ASN A 383 -14.39 13.67 8.17
CA ASN A 383 -15.44 14.02 7.23
C ASN A 383 -15.94 15.47 7.41
N ASP A 384 -15.87 16.04 8.62
CA ASP A 384 -16.20 17.45 8.85
C ASP A 384 -15.22 18.40 8.13
N VAL A 385 -13.92 18.05 8.12
CA VAL A 385 -12.91 18.82 7.38
C VAL A 385 -13.14 18.66 5.88
N LEU A 386 -13.45 17.45 5.42
CA LEU A 386 -13.78 17.20 4.01
C LEU A 386 -14.96 18.06 3.56
N GLU A 387 -16.09 18.04 4.29
CA GLU A 387 -17.29 18.80 3.95
C GLU A 387 -17.01 20.32 3.88
N SER A 388 -16.06 20.81 4.68
CA SER A 388 -15.68 22.24 4.67
C SER A 388 -14.97 22.68 3.39
N CYS A 389 -14.32 21.77 2.66
CA CYS A 389 -13.56 22.08 1.44
C CYS A 389 -14.07 21.37 0.18
N PHE A 390 -14.88 20.32 0.31
CA PHE A 390 -15.43 19.54 -0.79
C PHE A 390 -16.83 19.00 -0.40
N PRO A 391 -17.92 19.49 -1.02
CA PRO A 391 -19.28 19.07 -0.67
C PRO A 391 -19.52 17.57 -0.92
N TYR A 392 -19.96 16.83 0.11
CA TYR A 392 -20.21 15.38 0.03
C TYR A 392 -21.27 14.99 -1.01
N ILE A 393 -22.16 15.94 -1.38
CA ILE A 393 -23.12 15.72 -2.47
C ILE A 393 -22.46 15.34 -3.79
N LEU A 394 -21.27 15.88 -4.08
CA LEU A 394 -20.51 15.56 -5.30
C LEU A 394 -20.00 14.12 -5.27
N ILE A 395 -19.46 13.69 -4.12
CA ILE A 395 -18.98 12.31 -3.88
C ILE A 395 -20.13 11.32 -4.00
N ARG A 396 -21.28 11.63 -3.37
CA ARG A 396 -22.47 10.78 -3.44
C ARG A 396 -22.98 10.63 -4.88
N CYS A 397 -22.94 11.70 -5.67
CA CYS A 397 -23.30 11.66 -7.08
C CYS A 397 -22.30 10.82 -7.90
N ALA A 398 -21.00 10.94 -7.61
CA ALA A 398 -19.95 10.13 -8.21
C ALA A 398 -20.16 8.63 -7.96
N TYR A 399 -20.37 8.22 -6.71
CA TYR A 399 -20.71 6.83 -6.39
C TYR A 399 -21.95 6.36 -7.15
N ARG A 400 -23.04 7.12 -7.11
CA ARG A 400 -24.26 6.75 -7.84
C ARG A 400 -24.01 6.55 -9.34
N SER A 401 -23.24 7.43 -9.97
CA SER A 401 -22.86 7.35 -11.38
C SER A 401 -22.08 6.06 -11.66
N CYS A 402 -21.03 5.77 -10.88
CA CYS A 402 -20.22 4.57 -11.07
C CYS A 402 -21.01 3.27 -10.84
N TYR A 403 -21.85 3.19 -9.79
CA TYR A 403 -22.70 2.02 -9.54
C TYR A 403 -23.76 1.84 -10.63
N GLN A 404 -24.34 2.92 -11.16
CA GLN A 404 -25.27 2.85 -12.28
C GLN A 404 -24.59 2.37 -13.57
N GLN A 405 -23.39 2.87 -13.88
CA GLN A 405 -22.60 2.40 -15.03
C GLN A 405 -22.26 0.92 -14.91
N ALA A 406 -21.82 0.47 -13.73
CA ALA A 406 -21.53 -0.95 -13.48
C ALA A 406 -22.78 -1.83 -13.68
N PHE A 407 -23.94 -1.37 -13.21
CA PHE A 407 -25.21 -2.07 -13.41
C PHE A 407 -25.58 -2.18 -14.89
N VAL A 408 -25.48 -1.08 -15.66
CA VAL A 408 -25.76 -1.08 -17.11
C VAL A 408 -24.81 -2.02 -17.85
N ASN A 409 -23.50 -1.98 -17.54
CA ASN A 409 -22.51 -2.86 -18.14
C ASN A 409 -22.77 -4.35 -17.83
N SER A 410 -23.27 -4.66 -16.63
CA SER A 410 -23.65 -6.03 -16.27
C SER A 410 -24.84 -6.56 -17.09
N ILE A 411 -25.79 -5.68 -17.43
CA ILE A 411 -26.94 -6.03 -18.27
C ILE A 411 -26.52 -6.20 -19.73
N SER A 412 -25.67 -5.31 -20.27
CA SER A 412 -25.22 -5.42 -21.65
C SER A 412 -24.39 -6.68 -21.90
N ASN A 413 -23.54 -7.07 -20.95
CA ASN A 413 -22.74 -8.30 -21.06
C ASN A 413 -23.61 -9.58 -21.05
N ASN A 414 -24.75 -9.55 -20.34
CA ASN A 414 -25.72 -10.66 -20.32
C ASN A 414 -26.60 -10.74 -21.58
N VAL A 415 -26.64 -9.71 -22.43
CA VAL A 415 -27.39 -9.71 -23.70
C VAL A 415 -26.49 -10.13 -24.88
N SER A 416 -25.17 -10.08 -24.70
CA SER A 416 -24.15 -10.50 -25.69
C SER A 416 -23.63 -11.94 -25.51
N ALA A 417 -24.06 -12.63 -24.44
CA ALA A 417 -23.82 -14.06 -24.20
C ALA A 417 -25.10 -14.85 -24.50
#